data_AF-A0A2P4PHT0-F1
#
_entry.id   AF-A0A2P4PHT0-F1
#
_cell.length_a   1.000
_cell.length_b   1.000
_cell.length_c   1.000
_cell.angle_alpha   90.00
_cell.angle_beta   90.00
_cell.angle_gamma   90.00
#
_symmetry.space_group_name_H-M   'P 1'
#
loop_
_entity.id
_entity.type
_entity.pdbx_description
1 polymer ?
#
loop_
_entity_poly.entity_id
_entity_poly.type
_entity_poly.pdbx_seq_one_letter_code
_entity_poly.pdbx_strand_id
1 'polypeptide(L)' 'MWEFTSGIPPFNDKAHNLQLALGICKGERPEIIENTPQCYIDLMKKCWDGDPLKRPSSKEVLNII' A
#
# COMPACT_ATOMS: atom_id res chain seq x y z
N MET A 1 4.01 -2.66 -5.57
CA MET A 1 5.07 -2.62 -4.54
C MET A 1 4.82 -3.65 -3.46
N TRP A 2 3.71 -3.60 -2.71
CA TRP A 2 3.50 -4.58 -1.63
C TRP A 2 3.53 -6.04 -2.09
N GLU A 3 2.75 -6.40 -3.11
CA GLU A 3 2.76 -7.76 -3.68
C GLU A 3 4.15 -8.18 -4.19
N PHE A 4 4.93 -7.22 -4.70
CA PHE A 4 6.30 -7.47 -5.15
C PHE A 4 7.24 -7.76 -3.98
N THR A 5 7.09 -7.05 -2.87
CA THR A 5 7.93 -7.24 -1.67
C THR A 5 7.48 -8.43 -0.81
N SER A 6 6.19 -8.78 -0.84
CA SER A 6 5.61 -9.88 -0.06
C SER A 6 5.57 -11.21 -0.83
N GLY A 7 5.50 -11.17 -2.16
CA GLY A 7 5.24 -12.34 -3.01
C GLY A 7 3.80 -12.87 -2.91
N ILE A 8 2.89 -12.13 -2.28
CA ILE A 8 1.51 -12.54 -1.97
C ILE A 8 0.54 -11.42 -2.39
N PRO A 9 -0.66 -11.74 -2.92
CA PRO A 9 -1.69 -10.73 -3.15
C PRO A 9 -2.08 -9.98 -1.86
N PRO A 10 -2.33 -8.65 -1.91
CA PRO A 10 -2.78 -7.90 -0.74
C PRO A 10 -4.13 -8.41 -0.23
N PHE A 11 -4.25 -8.59 1.10
CA PHE A 11 -5.48 -9.10 1.73
C PHE A 11 -5.91 -10.49 1.26
N ASN A 12 -4.95 -11.34 0.86
CA ASN A 12 -5.22 -12.71 0.39
C ASN A 12 -5.94 -13.62 1.42
N ASP A 13 -5.94 -13.23 2.70
CA ASP A 13 -6.64 -13.90 3.79
C ASP A 13 -8.11 -13.44 3.96
N LYS A 14 -8.56 -12.44 3.19
CA LYS A 14 -9.89 -11.81 3.35
C LYS A 14 -10.71 -11.93 2.08
N ALA A 15 -12.03 -11.95 2.26
CA ALA A 15 -12.96 -11.84 1.12
C ALA A 15 -12.94 -10.42 0.55
N HIS A 16 -12.81 -10.29 -0.78
CA HIS A 16 -12.83 -9.02 -1.50
C HIS A 16 -14.26 -8.51 -1.66
N ASN A 17 -14.87 -8.07 -0.55
CA ASN A 17 -16.25 -7.63 -0.47
C ASN A 17 -16.38 -6.20 0.11
N LEU A 18 -17.61 -5.75 0.31
CA LEU A 18 -17.90 -4.41 0.84
C LEU A 18 -17.24 -4.15 2.20
N GLN A 19 -17.10 -5.17 3.06
CA GLN A 19 -16.49 -4.99 4.38
C GLN A 19 -15.01 -4.62 4.25
N LEU A 20 -14.27 -5.32 3.38
CA LEU A 20 -12.87 -4.98 3.10
C LEU A 20 -12.74 -3.58 2.49
N ALA A 21 -13.61 -3.23 1.53
CA ALA A 21 -13.61 -1.90 0.92
C ALA A 21 -13.83 -0.80 1.97
N LEU A 22 -14.77 -0.98 2.90
CA LEU A 22 -15.02 -0.05 4.01
C LEU A 22 -13.84 0.02 4.98
N GLY A 23 -13.19 -1.12 5.27
CA GLY A 23 -11.96 -1.17 6.07
C GLY A 23 -10.85 -0.31 5.46
N ILE A 24 -10.60 -0.46 4.15
CA ILE A 24 -9.60 0.32 3.41
C ILE A 24 -9.94 1.82 3.46
N CYS A 25 -11.21 2.19 3.28
CA CYS A 25 -11.67 3.58 3.42
C CYS A 25 -11.44 4.15 4.84
N LYS A 26 -11.47 3.29 5.88
CA LYS A 26 -11.18 3.64 7.27
C LYS A 26 -9.69 3.59 7.63
N GLY A 27 -8.82 3.29 6.68
CA GLY A 27 -7.36 3.30 6.86
C GLY A 27 -6.72 1.92 7.02
N GLU A 28 -7.47 0.83 6.82
CA GLU A 28 -6.88 -0.51 6.79
C GLU A 28 -5.87 -0.64 5.64
N ARG A 29 -4.68 -1.16 5.92
CA ARG A 29 -3.60 -1.37 4.94
C ARG A 29 -3.01 -2.77 5.12
N PRO A 30 -2.39 -3.33 4.06
CA PRO A 30 -1.64 -4.57 4.19
C PRO A 30 -0.51 -4.45 5.21
N GLU A 31 -0.22 -5.54 5.91
CA GLU A 31 0.88 -5.60 6.88
C GLU A 31 2.23 -5.41 6.20
N ILE A 32 3.13 -4.61 6.78
CA ILE A 32 4.48 -4.45 6.24
C ILE A 32 5.29 -5.70 6.56
N ILE A 33 5.76 -6.40 5.53
CA ILE A 33 6.53 -7.65 5.69
C ILE A 33 7.92 -7.33 6.22
N GLU A 34 8.39 -8.16 7.16
CA GLU A 34 9.76 -8.12 7.69
C GLU A 34 10.78 -8.17 6.54
N ASN A 35 11.85 -7.39 6.65
CA ASN A 35 12.89 -7.22 5.62
C ASN A 35 12.48 -6.43 4.37
N THR A 36 11.27 -5.87 4.30
CA THR A 36 10.96 -4.89 3.25
C THR A 36 11.91 -3.68 3.37
N PRO A 37 12.66 -3.30 2.30
CA PRO A 37 13.55 -2.14 2.36
C PRO A 37 12.79 -0.86 2.76
N GLN A 38 13.39 -0.06 3.65
CA GLN A 38 12.73 1.13 4.22
C GLN A 38 12.23 2.11 3.14
N CYS A 39 12.97 2.27 2.04
CA CYS A 39 12.55 3.11 0.92
C CYS A 39 11.19 2.68 0.32
N TYR A 40 10.95 1.37 0.20
CA TYR A 40 9.66 0.85 -0.27
C TYR A 40 8.57 1.02 0.79
N ILE A 41 8.89 0.85 2.08
CA ILE A 41 7.93 1.09 3.17
C ILE A 41 7.44 2.55 3.12
N ASP A 42 8.37 3.50 3.06
CA ASP A 42 8.07 4.93 3.06
C ASP A 42 7.28 5.33 1.81
N LEU A 43 7.67 4.79 0.64
CA LEU A 43 6.96 5.02 -0.61
C LEU A 43 5.54 4.43 -0.59
N MET A 44 5.36 3.20 -0.11
CA MET A 44 4.04 2.60 0.04
C MET A 44 3.14 3.42 0.97
N LYS A 45 3.65 3.86 2.13
CA LYS A 45 2.90 4.71 3.06
C LYS A 45 2.44 6.02 2.40
N LYS A 46 3.32 6.69 1.63
CA LYS A 46 2.96 7.89 0.86
C LYS A 46 1.90 7.61 -0.20
N CYS A 47 2.02 6.52 -0.95
CA CYS A 47 1.03 6.11 -1.96
C CYS A 47 -0.34 5.76 -1.35
N TRP A 48 -0.37 5.34 -0.10
CA TRP A 48 -1.57 4.89 0.60
C TRP A 48 -2.20 5.93 1.53
N ASP A 49 -1.75 7.19 1.46
CA ASP A 49 -2.28 8.25 2.30
C ASP A 49 -3.81 8.38 2.13
N GLY A 50 -4.51 8.58 3.24
CA GLY A 50 -5.96 8.78 3.24
C GLY A 50 -6.37 10.05 2.50
N ASP A 51 -5.52 11.07 2.53
CA ASP A 51 -5.68 12.31 1.78
C ASP A 51 -5.11 12.14 0.36
N PRO A 52 -5.95 12.19 -0.70
CA PRO A 52 -5.50 12.06 -2.08
C PRO A 52 -4.46 13.10 -2.49
N LEU A 53 -4.45 14.31 -1.88
CA LEU A 53 -3.52 15.38 -2.23
C LEU A 53 -2.10 15.12 -1.71
N LYS A 54 -1.93 14.21 -0.75
CA LYS A 54 -0.62 13.81 -0.21
C LYS A 54 0.02 12.66 -0.97
N ARG A 55 -0.72 12.04 -1.90
CA ARG A 55 -0.22 10.91 -2.69
C ARG A 55 0.68 11.43 -3.80
N PRO A 56 1.84 10.79 -4.03
CA PRO A 56 2.68 11.13 -5.17
C PRO A 56 1.98 10.76 -6.49
N SER A 57 2.21 11.56 -7.51
CA SER A 57 1.91 11.22 -8.89
C SER A 57 2.78 10.04 -9.36
N SER A 58 2.34 9.33 -10.40
CA SER A 58 3.14 8.25 -11.00
C SER A 58 4.51 8.74 -11.51
N LYS A 59 4.60 10.00 -11.95
CA LYS A 59 5.86 10.63 -12.37
C LYS A 59 6.81 10.85 -11.19
N GLU A 60 6.31 11.28 -10.05
CA GLU A 60 7.11 11.40 -8.82
C GLU A 60 7.56 10.03 -8.33
N VAL A 61 6.68 9.02 -8.37
CA VAL A 61 7.05 7.63 -8.05
C VAL A 61 8.18 7.13 -8.95
N LEU A 62 8.11 7.37 -10.27
CA LEU A 62 9.15 6.98 -11.21
C LEU A 62 10.51 7.64 -10.92
N ASN A 63 10.53 8.84 -10.33
CA ASN A 63 11.78 9.50 -9.95
C ASN A 63 12.36 9.01 -8.62
N ILE A 64 11.59 8.21 -7.85
CA ILE A 64 12.02 7.64 -6.55
C ILE A 64 12.56 6.23 -6.73
N ILE A 65 11.98 5.44 -7.65
CA ILE A 65 12.36 4.04 -7.94
C ILE A 65 13.40 3.96 -9.05
#